data_AF-A0A5M5D440-F1
#
_entry.id   AF-A0A5M5D440-F1
#
_cell.length_a   1.000
_cell.length_b   1.000
_cell.length_c   1.000
_cell.angle_alpha   90.00
_cell.angle_beta   90.00
_cell.angle_gamma   90.00
#
_symmetry.space_group_name_H-M   'P 1'
#
loop_
_entity.id
_entity.type
_entity.pdbx_description
1 polymer ?
#
loop_
_entity_poly.entity_id
_entity_poly.type
_entity_poly.pdbx_seq_one_letter_code
_entity_poly.pdbx_strand_id
1 'polypeptide(L)'
;MNEIFLYLIGGSNVLDRSKGLWLYGSVGTGKSCILKIIQMYDRYSNGKDKTGYYLQGGFPIEAAAFVANQYCKKGIDGILSYDGSNGIALGLDEVGREPKVKHYGTEMDVIQYILQMRYDNRRSCTTFVTTNLFPEEIHLKYGEYIADRVNEMFNVVEIGGKSRR
;
A
#
# COMPACT_ATOMS: atom_id res chain seq x y z
N MET A 1 16.08 -4.40 6.33
CA MET A 1 16.22 -2.92 6.43
C MET A 1 17.19 -2.37 5.38
N ASN A 2 18.38 -2.96 5.19
CA ASN A 2 19.33 -2.54 4.15
C ASN A 2 18.72 -2.56 2.73
N GLU A 3 18.06 -3.66 2.35
CA GLU A 3 17.43 -3.76 1.01
C GLU A 3 16.31 -2.74 0.75
N ILE A 4 15.51 -2.39 1.75
CA ILE A 4 14.46 -1.38 1.59
C ILE A 4 15.08 -0.01 1.30
N PHE A 5 16.18 0.33 1.96
CA PHE A 5 16.91 1.56 1.67
C PHE A 5 17.50 1.53 0.26
N LEU A 6 18.15 0.42 -0.13
CA LEU A 6 18.67 0.23 -1.49
C LEU A 6 17.57 0.33 -2.56
N TYR A 7 16.38 -0.22 -2.30
CA TYR A 7 15.21 -0.11 -3.17
C TYR A 7 14.79 1.35 -3.39
N LEU A 8 14.77 2.15 -2.31
CA LEU A 8 14.42 3.57 -2.38
C LEU A 8 15.40 4.37 -3.24
N ILE A 9 16.70 4.17 -3.04
CA ILE A 9 17.75 4.92 -3.76
C ILE A 9 18.07 4.36 -5.15
N GLY A 10 17.49 3.22 -5.53
CA GLY A 10 17.69 2.63 -6.84
C GLY A 10 18.80 1.60 -6.98
N GLY A 11 19.37 1.13 -5.87
CA GLY A 11 20.52 0.23 -5.85
C GLY A 11 20.24 -1.20 -5.38
N SER A 12 18.99 -1.59 -5.15
CA SER A 12 18.69 -2.98 -4.76
C SER A 12 18.76 -3.90 -5.97
N ASN A 13 19.47 -5.02 -5.83
CA ASN A 13 19.51 -6.11 -6.79
C ASN A 13 18.50 -7.23 -6.47
N VAL A 14 17.75 -7.07 -5.37
CA VAL A 14 16.81 -8.07 -4.84
C VAL A 14 15.36 -7.61 -4.99
N LEU A 15 15.10 -6.33 -4.70
CA LEU A 15 13.77 -5.75 -4.74
C LEU A 15 13.55 -5.02 -6.08
N ASP A 16 12.51 -5.40 -6.79
CA ASP A 16 12.12 -4.82 -8.08
C ASP A 16 11.46 -3.45 -7.88
N ARG A 17 12.06 -2.40 -8.42
CA ARG A 17 11.55 -1.01 -8.30
C ARG A 17 10.28 -0.72 -9.09
N SER A 18 9.96 -1.54 -10.08
CA SER A 18 8.69 -1.43 -10.79
C SER A 18 7.51 -1.89 -9.94
N LYS A 19 7.79 -2.60 -8.84
CA LYS A 19 6.82 -3.10 -7.87
C LYS A 19 6.79 -2.26 -6.61
N GLY A 20 5.64 -2.30 -5.96
CA GLY A 20 5.43 -1.81 -4.61
C GLY A 20 6.15 -2.61 -3.52
N LEU A 21 5.92 -2.25 -2.26
CA LEU A 21 6.34 -3.04 -1.10
C LEU A 21 5.13 -3.52 -0.32
N TRP A 22 5.07 -4.83 -0.07
CA TRP A 22 4.10 -5.46 0.82
C TRP A 22 4.82 -5.88 2.10
N LEU A 23 4.73 -5.02 3.12
CA LEU A 23 5.42 -5.18 4.40
C LEU A 23 4.54 -5.98 5.35
N TYR A 24 4.93 -7.21 5.68
CA TYR A 24 4.19 -8.05 6.63
C TYR A 24 5.01 -8.34 7.89
N GLY A 25 4.37 -8.87 8.94
CA GLY A 25 5.01 -9.25 10.19
C GLY A 25 4.16 -8.92 11.41
N SER A 26 4.61 -9.28 12.61
CA SER A 26 3.81 -9.10 13.83
C SER A 26 3.58 -7.64 14.23
N VAL A 27 2.64 -7.41 15.15
CA VAL A 27 2.35 -6.07 15.69
C VAL A 27 3.60 -5.49 16.37
N GLY A 28 3.87 -4.20 16.16
CA GLY A 28 4.96 -3.50 16.84
C GLY A 28 6.35 -3.66 16.20
N THR A 29 6.46 -4.27 15.01
CA THR A 29 7.74 -4.44 14.29
C THR A 29 8.18 -3.20 13.49
N GLY A 30 7.34 -2.18 13.39
CA GLY A 30 7.69 -0.89 12.76
C GLY A 30 7.27 -0.73 11.30
N LYS A 31 6.43 -1.61 10.74
CA LYS A 31 5.95 -1.55 9.35
C LYS A 31 5.39 -0.16 8.96
N SER A 32 4.47 0.39 9.75
CA SER A 32 3.87 1.71 9.49
C SER A 32 4.91 2.84 9.57
N CYS A 33 5.96 2.68 10.40
CA CYS A 33 7.07 3.62 10.44
C CYS A 33 7.90 3.56 9.15
N ILE A 34 8.20 2.35 8.66
CA ILE A 34 8.87 2.16 7.37
C ILE A 34 8.03 2.76 6.23
N LEU A 35 6.72 2.53 6.21
CA LEU A 35 5.82 3.12 5.21
C LEU A 35 5.86 4.66 5.22
N LYS A 36 5.89 5.28 6.41
CA LYS A 36 6.08 6.74 6.54
C LYS A 36 7.45 7.19 6.05
N ILE A 37 8.52 6.44 6.31
CA ILE A 37 9.87 6.74 5.80
C ILE A 37 9.87 6.71 4.26
N ILE A 38 9.22 5.73 3.63
CA ILE A 38 9.08 5.64 2.18
C ILE A 38 8.37 6.88 1.62
N GLN A 39 7.23 7.27 2.23
CA GLN A 39 6.49 8.49 1.85
C GLN A 39 7.33 9.77 2.00
N MET A 40 8.06 9.89 3.12
CA MET A 40 8.95 11.02 3.34
C MET A 40 10.08 11.04 2.31
N TYR A 41 10.71 9.90 2.05
CA TYR A 41 11.76 9.79 1.05
C TYR A 41 11.23 10.23 -0.31
N ASP A 42 10.10 9.70 -0.78
CA ASP A 42 9.47 10.07 -2.06
C ASP A 42 9.23 11.59 -2.16
N ARG A 43 8.71 12.20 -1.07
CA ARG A 43 8.51 13.65 -0.99
C ARG A 43 9.80 14.44 -1.15
N TYR A 44 10.90 13.99 -0.54
CA TYR A 44 12.18 14.71 -0.56
C TYR A 44 13.02 14.37 -1.80
N SER A 45 12.86 13.17 -2.39
CA SER A 45 13.66 12.67 -3.51
C SER A 45 13.11 13.07 -4.87
N ASN A 46 11.80 13.33 -5.01
CA ASN A 46 11.18 13.77 -6.26
C ASN A 46 11.51 15.24 -6.65
N GLY A 47 12.62 15.75 -6.14
CA GLY A 47 13.28 16.95 -6.61
C GLY A 47 12.74 18.25 -6.04
N LYS A 48 13.66 19.20 -5.92
CA LYS A 48 13.32 20.62 -5.89
C LYS A 48 12.98 21.04 -7.32
N ASP A 49 11.93 21.83 -7.49
CA ASP A 49 11.73 22.55 -8.74
C ASP A 49 12.89 23.55 -8.97
N LYS A 50 12.85 24.26 -10.10
CA LYS A 50 13.87 25.25 -10.48
C LYS A 50 14.05 26.39 -9.46
N THR A 51 13.13 26.53 -8.49
CA THR A 51 13.14 27.57 -7.46
C THR A 51 13.66 27.06 -6.11
N GLY A 52 14.03 25.78 -6.02
CA GLY A 52 14.55 25.19 -4.79
C GLY A 52 13.47 24.65 -3.84
N TYR A 53 12.20 24.65 -4.27
CA TYR A 53 11.07 24.14 -3.49
C TYR A 53 10.76 22.69 -3.88
N TYR A 54 10.44 21.86 -2.89
CA TYR A 54 9.99 20.49 -3.17
C TYR A 54 8.74 20.53 -4.05
N LEU A 55 8.80 19.85 -5.19
CA LEU A 55 7.60 19.50 -5.94
C LEU A 55 6.67 18.73 -4.98
N GLN A 56 5.35 18.74 -5.21
CA GLN A 56 4.35 18.07 -4.37
C GLN A 56 4.51 16.54 -4.37
N GLY A 57 5.65 16.02 -3.92
CA GLY A 57 5.94 14.62 -3.76
C GLY A 57 5.34 14.08 -2.44
N GLY A 58 5.43 12.77 -2.29
CA GLY A 58 4.72 12.01 -1.29
C GLY A 58 3.35 11.56 -1.82
N PHE A 59 2.81 10.57 -1.13
CA PHE A 59 1.56 9.92 -1.47
C PHE A 59 0.69 9.75 -0.22
N PRO A 60 -0.64 9.65 -0.33
CA PRO A 60 -1.49 9.40 0.84
C PRO A 60 -1.13 8.05 1.49
N ILE A 61 -1.08 8.04 2.82
CA ILE A 61 -1.09 6.81 3.62
C ILE A 61 -2.43 6.75 4.34
N GLU A 62 -3.22 5.73 4.05
CA GLU A 62 -4.56 5.56 4.59
C GLU A 62 -4.67 4.24 5.32
N ALA A 63 -5.33 4.23 6.48
CA ALA A 63 -5.67 2.99 7.14
C ALA A 63 -6.72 2.25 6.32
N ALA A 64 -6.54 0.94 6.11
CA ALA A 64 -7.47 0.12 5.34
C ALA A 64 -8.92 0.22 5.85
N ALA A 65 -9.10 0.26 7.17
CA ALA A 65 -10.40 0.45 7.80
C ALA A 65 -11.00 1.85 7.54
N PHE A 66 -10.17 2.89 7.42
CA PHE A 66 -10.64 4.23 7.07
C PHE A 66 -11.18 4.25 5.64
N VAL A 67 -10.46 3.65 4.70
CA VAL A 67 -10.87 3.53 3.29
C VAL A 67 -12.19 2.74 3.17
N ALA A 68 -12.31 1.61 3.89
CA ALA A 68 -13.56 0.86 3.94
C ALA A 68 -14.73 1.71 4.46
N ASN A 69 -14.50 2.53 5.48
CA ASN A 69 -15.53 3.45 5.98
C ASN A 69 -15.93 4.55 4.99
N GLN A 70 -15.05 4.96 4.07
CA GLN A 70 -15.42 5.92 3.01
C GLN A 70 -16.45 5.33 2.06
N TYR A 71 -16.29 4.05 1.69
CA TYR A 71 -17.30 3.34 0.88
C TYR A 71 -18.64 3.27 1.60
N CYS A 72 -18.66 2.97 2.90
CA CYS A 72 -19.90 2.94 3.68
C CYS A 72 -20.66 4.28 3.58
N LYS A 73 -19.93 5.41 3.58
CA LYS A 73 -20.50 6.76 3.56
C LYS A 73 -20.91 7.23 2.17
N LYS A 74 -20.12 6.95 1.14
CA LYS A 74 -20.25 7.56 -0.19
C LYS A 74 -20.29 6.57 -1.35
N GLY A 75 -20.29 5.26 -1.08
CA GLY A 75 -20.21 4.24 -2.10
C GLY A 75 -18.90 4.31 -2.88
N ILE A 76 -18.98 4.03 -4.18
CA ILE A 76 -17.82 4.05 -5.09
C ILE A 76 -17.13 5.42 -5.11
N ASP A 77 -17.89 6.51 -5.11
CA ASP A 77 -17.35 7.87 -5.10
C ASP A 77 -16.43 8.15 -3.90
N GLY A 78 -16.65 7.45 -2.79
CA GLY A 78 -15.79 7.54 -1.60
C GLY A 78 -14.42 6.90 -1.75
N ILE A 79 -14.24 6.04 -2.75
CA ILE A 79 -13.02 5.23 -2.91
C ILE A 79 -12.36 5.36 -4.29
N LEU A 80 -12.98 6.07 -5.25
CA LEU A 80 -12.42 6.32 -6.58
C LEU A 80 -11.02 6.93 -6.53
N SER A 81 -10.75 7.83 -5.58
CA SER A 81 -9.42 8.46 -5.46
C SER A 81 -8.28 7.48 -5.16
N TYR A 82 -8.58 6.25 -4.76
CA TYR A 82 -7.62 5.21 -4.41
C TYR A 82 -7.37 4.18 -5.54
N ASP A 83 -8.12 4.24 -6.63
CA ASP A 83 -8.11 3.24 -7.72
C ASP A 83 -6.82 3.20 -8.57
N GLY A 84 -5.99 4.24 -8.45
CA GLY A 84 -4.71 4.38 -9.15
C GLY A 84 -4.79 4.99 -10.55
N SER A 85 -5.98 5.36 -11.03
CA SER A 85 -6.19 5.99 -12.35
C SER A 85 -5.50 7.35 -12.50
N ASN A 86 -5.30 8.05 -11.38
CA ASN A 86 -4.59 9.33 -11.32
C ASN A 86 -3.05 9.20 -11.34
N GLY A 87 -2.51 7.97 -11.37
CA GLY A 87 -1.07 7.70 -11.35
C GLY A 87 -0.38 7.98 -10.00
N ILE A 88 -1.13 8.41 -8.99
CA ILE A 88 -0.58 8.74 -7.67
C ILE A 88 -0.33 7.43 -6.90
N ALA A 89 0.84 7.35 -6.27
CA ALA A 89 1.14 6.23 -5.39
C ALA A 89 0.18 6.21 -4.18
N LEU A 90 0.08 5.07 -3.50
CA LEU A 90 -0.80 4.92 -2.33
C LEU A 90 -0.16 4.02 -1.30
N GLY A 91 -0.16 4.45 -0.04
CA GLY A 91 0.13 3.62 1.11
C GLY A 91 -1.15 3.14 1.77
N LEU A 92 -1.35 1.83 1.87
CA LEU A 92 -2.43 1.22 2.65
C LEU A 92 -1.83 0.63 3.93
N ASP A 93 -2.22 1.18 5.07
CA ASP A 93 -1.76 0.75 6.39
C ASP A 93 -2.78 -0.20 7.03
N GLU A 94 -2.30 -1.22 7.75
CA GLU A 94 -3.12 -2.21 8.46
C GLU A 94 -4.10 -3.02 7.58
N VAL A 95 -3.71 -3.34 6.35
CA VAL A 95 -4.46 -4.22 5.44
C VAL A 95 -4.74 -5.58 6.09
N GLY A 96 -5.98 -6.05 5.95
CA GLY A 96 -6.47 -7.32 6.50
C GLY A 96 -7.39 -7.16 7.70
N ARG A 97 -7.35 -6.00 8.37
CA ARG A 97 -8.14 -5.70 9.57
C ARG A 97 -9.43 -4.94 9.28
N GLU A 98 -9.60 -4.45 8.06
CA GLU A 98 -10.81 -3.76 7.65
C GLU A 98 -12.02 -4.72 7.64
N PRO A 99 -13.21 -4.21 7.99
CA PRO A 99 -14.46 -4.95 7.89
C PRO A 99 -14.95 -4.98 6.44
N LYS A 100 -15.74 -6.00 6.10
CA LYS A 100 -16.64 -5.91 4.95
C LYS A 100 -17.72 -4.89 5.27
N VAL A 101 -17.99 -4.00 4.33
CA VAL A 101 -18.91 -2.87 4.52
C VAL A 101 -20.01 -2.90 3.49
N LYS A 102 -21.12 -2.21 3.79
CA LYS A 102 -22.26 -2.08 2.88
C LYS A 102 -22.54 -0.63 2.56
N HIS A 103 -22.96 -0.37 1.33
CA HIS A 103 -23.53 0.90 0.91
C HIS A 103 -24.85 0.64 0.16
N TYR A 104 -25.95 1.20 0.66
CA TYR A 104 -27.32 0.92 0.17
C TYR A 104 -27.61 -0.57 -0.07
N GLY A 105 -27.21 -1.43 0.86
CA GLY A 105 -27.44 -2.88 0.80
C GLY A 105 -26.43 -3.67 -0.05
N THR A 106 -25.59 -2.99 -0.84
CA THR A 106 -24.51 -3.65 -1.61
C THR A 106 -23.30 -3.88 -0.71
N GLU A 107 -22.90 -5.14 -0.55
CA GLU A 107 -21.70 -5.53 0.21
C GLU A 107 -20.46 -5.48 -0.67
N MET A 108 -19.35 -5.01 -0.12
CA MET A 108 -18.07 -4.95 -0.81
C MET A 108 -16.90 -5.24 0.13
N ASP A 109 -15.95 -6.02 -0.37
CA ASP A 109 -14.60 -6.04 0.18
C ASP A 109 -13.80 -4.91 -0.48
N VAL A 110 -13.74 -3.77 0.21
CA VAL A 110 -13.25 -2.50 -0.37
C VAL A 110 -11.76 -2.59 -0.71
N ILE A 111 -10.96 -3.25 0.12
CA ILE A 111 -9.53 -3.36 -0.11
C ILE A 111 -9.24 -4.35 -1.23
N GLN A 112 -9.99 -5.46 -1.29
CA GLN A 112 -9.96 -6.36 -2.44
C GLN A 112 -10.24 -5.63 -3.75
N TYR A 113 -11.28 -4.78 -3.78
CA TYR A 113 -11.65 -3.98 -4.94
C TYR A 113 -10.56 -2.97 -5.33
N ILE A 114 -9.98 -2.25 -4.36
CA ILE A 114 -8.90 -1.29 -4.63
C ILE A 114 -7.64 -1.98 -5.14
N LEU A 115 -7.25 -3.12 -4.57
CA LEU A 115 -6.10 -3.90 -5.05
C LEU A 115 -6.31 -4.37 -6.49
N GLN A 116 -7.53 -4.81 -6.83
CA GLN A 116 -7.91 -5.13 -8.20
C GLN A 116 -7.76 -3.92 -9.15
N MET A 117 -8.33 -2.76 -8.82
CA MET A 117 -8.25 -1.58 -9.69
C MET A 117 -6.81 -1.08 -9.86
N ARG A 118 -6.02 -1.11 -8.79
CA ARG A 118 -4.61 -0.73 -8.84
C ARG A 118 -3.76 -1.75 -9.59
N TYR A 119 -4.14 -3.03 -9.62
CA TYR A 119 -3.52 -4.03 -10.49
C TYR A 119 -3.71 -3.68 -11.97
N ASP A 120 -4.92 -3.27 -12.34
CA ASP A 120 -5.23 -2.86 -13.71
C ASP A 120 -4.42 -1.61 -14.09
N ASN A 121 -4.19 -0.71 -13.14
CA ASN A 121 -3.38 0.51 -13.27
C ASN A 121 -1.90 0.35 -12.86
N ARG A 122 -1.38 -0.87 -12.67
CA ARG A 122 -0.07 -1.11 -12.03
C ARG A 122 1.14 -0.53 -12.76
N ARG A 123 0.99 -0.21 -14.05
CA ARG A 123 2.04 0.42 -14.86
C ARG A 123 2.13 1.93 -14.65
N SER A 124 1.08 2.53 -14.10
CA SER A 124 0.93 3.98 -13.94
C SER A 124 0.95 4.42 -12.48
N CYS A 125 0.76 3.50 -11.53
CA CYS A 125 0.74 3.82 -10.10
C CYS A 125 1.45 2.74 -9.27
N THR A 126 2.08 3.18 -8.17
CA THR A 126 2.74 2.29 -7.21
C THR A 126 1.88 2.14 -5.96
N THR A 127 1.88 0.96 -5.34
CA THR A 127 1.13 0.71 -4.10
C THR A 127 2.09 0.22 -3.03
N PHE A 128 1.92 0.68 -1.80
CA PHE A 128 2.67 0.21 -0.65
C PHE A 128 1.68 -0.29 0.40
N VAL A 129 1.96 -1.42 1.02
CA VAL A 129 1.05 -2.06 1.97
C VAL A 129 1.79 -2.38 3.26
N THR A 130 1.11 -2.20 4.40
CA THR A 130 1.48 -2.90 5.63
C THR A 130 0.37 -3.85 6.05
N THR A 131 0.74 -5.02 6.57
CA THR A 131 -0.22 -5.98 7.10
C THR A 131 0.36 -6.76 8.27
N ASN A 132 -0.51 -7.28 9.12
CA ASN A 132 -0.13 -8.31 10.10
C ASN A 132 -0.45 -9.73 9.62
N LEU A 133 -1.08 -9.88 8.46
CA LEU A 133 -1.33 -11.16 7.83
C LEU A 133 -0.02 -11.72 7.27
N PHE A 134 0.24 -12.99 7.52
CA PHE A 134 1.27 -13.74 6.83
C PHE A 134 0.86 -14.01 5.38
N PRO A 135 1.79 -14.26 4.45
CA PRO A 135 1.49 -14.50 3.04
C PRO A 135 0.45 -15.61 2.83
N GLU A 136 0.48 -16.65 3.66
CA GLU A 136 -0.46 -17.76 3.62
C GLU A 136 -1.87 -17.35 4.08
N GLU A 137 -2.05 -16.22 4.76
CA GLU A 137 -3.36 -15.75 5.21
C GLU A 137 -4.03 -14.81 4.19
N ILE A 138 -3.28 -14.29 3.22
CA ILE A 138 -3.78 -13.34 2.21
C ILE A 138 -4.88 -13.99 1.36
N HIS A 139 -4.67 -15.22 0.89
CA HIS A 139 -5.65 -15.94 0.07
C HIS A 139 -6.93 -16.26 0.86
N LEU A 140 -6.82 -16.51 2.17
CA LEU A 140 -7.98 -16.75 3.04
C LEU A 140 -8.83 -15.48 3.20
N LYS A 141 -8.17 -14.31 3.27
CA LYS A 141 -8.86 -13.02 3.42
C LYS A 141 -9.45 -12.51 2.11
N TYR A 142 -8.68 -12.55 1.02
CA TYR A 142 -9.00 -11.86 -0.24
C TYR A 142 -9.19 -12.79 -1.45
N GLY A 143 -9.08 -14.11 -1.27
CA GLY A 143 -9.17 -15.08 -2.35
C GLY A 143 -7.85 -15.27 -3.12
N GLU A 144 -7.75 -16.40 -3.82
CA GLU A 144 -6.53 -16.82 -4.53
C GLU A 144 -6.10 -15.83 -5.61
N TYR A 145 -7.07 -15.25 -6.34
CA TYR A 145 -6.78 -14.34 -7.43
C TYR A 145 -6.12 -13.03 -6.97
N ILE A 146 -6.41 -12.55 -5.74
CA ILE A 146 -5.71 -11.39 -5.18
C ILE A 146 -4.32 -11.77 -4.71
N ALA A 147 -4.16 -12.95 -4.10
CA ALA A 147 -2.85 -13.43 -3.67
C ALA A 147 -1.86 -13.51 -4.85
N ASP A 148 -2.32 -13.97 -6.01
CA ASP A 148 -1.50 -14.00 -7.24
C ASP A 148 -1.06 -12.60 -7.68
N ARG A 149 -2.00 -11.63 -7.69
CA ARG A 149 -1.71 -10.23 -8.04
C ARG A 149 -0.80 -9.54 -7.04
N VAL A 150 -0.84 -9.94 -5.77
CA VAL A 150 0.11 -9.43 -4.78
C VAL A 150 1.54 -9.77 -5.18
N ASN A 151 1.79 -10.98 -5.72
CA ASN A 151 3.12 -11.37 -6.20
C ASN A 151 3.56 -10.59 -7.44
N GLU A 152 2.60 -10.20 -8.29
CA GLU A 152 2.88 -9.36 -9.47
C GLU A 152 3.14 -7.89 -9.11
N MET A 153 2.40 -7.33 -8.16
CA MET A 153 2.43 -5.90 -7.84
C MET A 153 3.47 -5.52 -6.80
N PHE A 154 3.89 -6.46 -5.94
CA PHE A 154 4.68 -6.13 -4.76
C PHE A 154 5.93 -7.00 -4.64
N ASN A 155 6.95 -6.42 -4.01
CA ASN A 155 7.94 -7.19 -3.29
C ASN A 155 7.38 -7.50 -1.89
N VAL A 156 7.22 -8.78 -1.56
CA VAL A 156 6.68 -9.23 -0.26
C VAL A 156 7.83 -9.34 0.73
N VAL A 157 7.83 -8.50 1.76
CA VAL A 157 8.98 -8.34 2.68
C VAL A 157 8.53 -8.51 4.13
N GLU A 158 9.16 -9.46 4.81
CA GLU A 158 8.96 -9.64 6.25
C GLU A 158 9.68 -8.54 7.04
N ILE A 159 8.94 -7.88 7.91
CA ILE A 159 9.47 -6.95 8.91
C ILE A 159 9.44 -7.66 10.25
N GLY A 160 10.51 -8.41 10.50
CA GLY A 160 10.78 -9.09 11.77
C GLY A 160 11.49 -8.18 12.80
N GLY A 161 11.45 -8.61 14.07
CA GLY A 161 12.12 -7.96 15.20
C GLY A 161 11.32 -8.08 16.49
N LYS A 162 11.99 -8.01 17.66
CA LYS A 162 11.29 -7.87 18.95
C LYS A 162 10.40 -6.62 18.89
N SER A 163 9.17 -6.73 19.42
CA SER A 163 8.25 -5.59 19.57
C SER A 163 9.02 -4.37 20.09
N ARG A 164 8.97 -3.24 19.38
CA ARG A 164 9.60 -1.97 19.78
C ARG A 164 8.64 -1.08 20.57
N ARG A 165 7.64 -1.69 21.22
CA ARG A 165 6.74 -1.04 22.18
C ARG A 165 7.17 -1.38 23.59
#